data_AF-A0A094BQM6-F1
#
_entry.id   AF-A0A094BQM6-F1
#
_cell.length_a   1.000
_cell.length_b   1.000
_cell.length_c   1.000
_cell.angle_alpha   90.00
_cell.angle_beta   90.00
_cell.angle_gamma   90.00
#
_symmetry.space_group_name_H-M   'P 1'
#
loop_
_entity.id
_entity.type
_entity.pdbx_description
1 polymer ?
#
loop_
_entity_poly.entity_id
_entity_poly.type
_entity_poly.pdbx_seq_one_letter_code
_entity_poly.pdbx_strand_id
1 'polypeptide(L)'
;MVANSFAARCLGVAALLTGAQAVTTFTDAQLDAYLSSGGTDLAYAYAPVFFFSQSQNKVPTYPTWAFSGSPDTADVYDSAHQTVPAPQCDYPDVGCNSRNPGVATGNQGPRFPLYFTTKKCSDTEVRVAYNLYYQKDGAKVLFVETGHEHDWERVIVIHTRDASSTWMPTRALYSAHSGYHSYAWNDIQNTLTTEDAEAGKGPEPNGLQGLDHPKAYVSWSKHAHFHDRNTGWNDAISQSTDNAFRGQDWWKFVEKRDLIQSDIETVAGKALDAADWGSATSDPVIVEDQICAPPGAYRRYNTVTALHPTSSHTCRSDLVTASQPVTALALHAVNIRHTRSRVLERTKTGGSTELVRIQCANFAAAHEFLLFWTGFIPEMSSCCREYATALVPVTAPRIPTATILSPQANMKTRSLAGHHSRARLLKQHARLRYGKSRV
;
A
#
# COMPACT_ATOMS: atom_id res chain seq x y z
N MET A 1 15.06 58.83 -53.20
CA MET A 1 16.27 57.98 -53.26
C MET A 1 16.33 57.16 -51.98
N VAL A 2 16.46 55.83 -52.11
CA VAL A 2 16.80 54.79 -51.11
C VAL A 2 15.72 54.51 -50.02
N ALA A 3 14.83 53.51 -50.18
CA ALA A 3 14.97 52.04 -50.02
C ALA A 3 14.99 51.59 -48.54
N ASN A 4 13.90 51.01 -48.01
CA ASN A 4 13.60 49.56 -47.89
C ASN A 4 14.63 48.73 -47.11
N SER A 5 14.19 48.10 -46.00
CA SER A 5 14.50 46.71 -45.57
C SER A 5 13.73 46.42 -44.26
N PHE A 6 12.59 45.71 -44.29
CA PHE A 6 12.45 44.24 -44.25
C PHE A 6 13.20 43.54 -43.10
N ALA A 7 12.45 43.09 -42.08
CA ALA A 7 12.40 41.68 -41.65
C ALA A 7 11.63 41.57 -40.32
N ALA A 8 10.33 41.33 -40.42
CA ALA A 8 9.51 40.89 -39.31
C ALA A 8 9.98 39.51 -38.83
N ARG A 9 10.42 39.43 -37.58
CA ARG A 9 10.65 38.16 -36.88
C ARG A 9 9.29 37.56 -36.49
N CYS A 10 8.64 36.87 -37.41
CA CYS A 10 7.61 35.91 -37.06
C CYS A 10 8.31 34.64 -36.55
N LEU A 11 8.50 34.55 -35.23
CA LEU A 11 8.79 33.29 -34.57
C LEU A 11 7.59 32.36 -34.78
N GLY A 12 7.73 31.42 -35.70
CA GLY A 12 6.79 30.32 -35.87
C GLY A 12 6.80 29.46 -34.62
N VAL A 13 5.75 29.58 -33.80
CA VAL A 13 5.41 28.56 -32.81
C VAL A 13 4.88 27.38 -33.60
N ALA A 14 5.77 26.45 -33.98
CA ALA A 14 5.35 25.13 -34.39
C ALA A 14 4.77 24.45 -33.13
N ALA A 15 3.44 24.46 -33.01
CA ALA A 15 2.74 23.60 -32.09
C ALA A 15 3.12 22.16 -32.46
N LEU A 16 4.02 21.56 -31.68
CA LEU A 16 4.17 20.11 -31.63
C LEU A 16 2.83 19.57 -31.11
N LEU A 17 1.92 19.31 -32.05
CA LEU A 17 0.81 18.39 -31.84
C LEU A 17 1.44 17.01 -31.65
N THR A 18 1.96 16.75 -30.46
CA THR A 18 2.06 15.38 -29.97
C THR A 18 0.62 14.91 -29.89
N GLY A 19 0.19 14.13 -30.88
CA GLY A 19 -1.13 13.51 -30.86
C GLY A 19 -1.21 12.73 -29.56
N ALA A 20 -1.96 13.24 -28.58
CA ALA A 20 -2.23 12.51 -27.37
C ALA A 20 -2.94 11.23 -27.81
N GLN A 21 -2.24 10.10 -27.74
CA GLN A 21 -2.87 8.83 -27.98
C GLN A 21 -3.94 8.66 -26.91
N ALA A 22 -5.18 8.35 -27.29
CA ALA A 22 -6.19 8.06 -26.29
C ALA A 22 -5.86 6.73 -25.60
N VAL A 23 -6.35 6.55 -24.37
CA VAL A 23 -6.32 5.26 -23.70
C VAL A 23 -6.80 4.14 -24.63
N THR A 24 -6.05 3.06 -24.65
CA THR A 24 -6.43 1.87 -25.41
C THR A 24 -7.77 1.37 -24.90
N THR A 25 -8.62 0.89 -25.80
CA THR A 25 -9.92 0.29 -25.46
C THR A 25 -9.99 -1.14 -25.98
N PHE A 26 -10.91 -1.93 -25.46
CA PHE A 26 -11.08 -3.32 -25.88
C PHE A 26 -12.55 -3.74 -25.95
N THR A 27 -12.84 -4.71 -26.80
CA THR A 27 -14.19 -5.27 -27.02
C THR A 27 -14.51 -6.37 -26.01
N ASP A 28 -15.77 -6.81 -25.96
CA ASP A 28 -16.17 -7.98 -25.15
C ASP A 28 -15.37 -9.24 -25.49
N ALA A 29 -15.15 -9.51 -26.78
CA ALA A 29 -14.38 -10.67 -27.22
C ALA A 29 -12.92 -10.61 -26.73
N GLN A 30 -12.33 -9.41 -26.69
CA GLN A 30 -10.99 -9.22 -26.12
C GLN A 30 -11.00 -9.37 -24.60
N LEU A 31 -12.02 -8.87 -23.89
CA LEU A 31 -12.15 -9.12 -22.46
C LEU A 31 -12.26 -10.62 -22.16
N ASP A 32 -13.11 -11.35 -22.87
CA ASP A 32 -13.27 -12.79 -22.69
C ASP A 32 -11.96 -13.52 -22.95
N ALA A 33 -11.20 -13.11 -23.98
CA ALA A 33 -9.87 -13.65 -24.24
C ALA A 33 -8.90 -13.37 -23.08
N TYR A 34 -8.86 -12.13 -22.56
CA TYR A 34 -8.03 -11.79 -21.40
C TYR A 34 -8.38 -12.60 -20.16
N LEU A 35 -9.68 -12.74 -19.84
CA LEU A 35 -10.11 -13.50 -18.67
C LEU A 35 -9.82 -15.01 -18.83
N SER A 36 -9.94 -15.55 -20.05
CA SER A 36 -9.64 -16.95 -20.33
C SER A 36 -8.15 -17.31 -20.15
N SER A 37 -7.25 -16.32 -20.23
CA SER A 37 -5.80 -16.47 -19.99
C SER A 37 -5.38 -16.05 -18.57
N GLY A 38 -6.33 -15.99 -17.62
CA GLY A 38 -6.05 -15.61 -16.23
C GLY A 38 -5.87 -14.10 -16.01
N GLY A 39 -6.22 -13.26 -16.99
CA GLY A 39 -6.20 -11.80 -16.86
C GLY A 39 -4.82 -11.16 -17.07
N THR A 40 -3.76 -11.93 -17.32
CA THR A 40 -2.38 -11.42 -17.44
C THR A 40 -2.25 -10.31 -18.49
N ASP A 41 -2.88 -10.45 -19.66
CA ASP A 41 -2.79 -9.45 -20.71
C ASP A 41 -3.57 -8.17 -20.38
N LEU A 42 -4.73 -8.29 -19.72
CA LEU A 42 -5.47 -7.12 -19.20
C LEU A 42 -4.66 -6.40 -18.12
N ALA A 43 -4.05 -7.17 -17.20
CA ALA A 43 -3.21 -6.64 -16.14
C ALA A 43 -2.00 -5.91 -16.72
N TYR A 44 -1.35 -6.45 -17.75
CA TYR A 44 -0.23 -5.78 -18.36
C TYR A 44 -0.63 -4.49 -19.09
N ALA A 45 -1.75 -4.51 -19.82
CA ALA A 45 -2.21 -3.38 -20.64
C ALA A 45 -2.46 -2.08 -19.86
N TYR A 46 -2.76 -2.18 -18.56
CA TYR A 46 -3.04 -1.01 -17.70
C TYR A 46 -2.26 -1.02 -16.39
N ALA A 47 -1.13 -1.74 -16.34
CA ALA A 47 -0.29 -1.80 -15.15
C ALA A 47 0.26 -0.41 -14.80
N PRO A 48 0.31 -0.03 -13.51
CA PRO A 48 0.93 1.23 -13.11
C PRO A 48 2.44 1.24 -13.32
N VAL A 49 3.00 2.44 -13.54
CA VAL A 49 4.44 2.69 -13.39
C VAL A 49 4.69 3.20 -11.97
N PHE A 50 5.46 2.45 -11.18
CA PHE A 50 5.71 2.79 -9.79
C PHE A 50 6.95 3.67 -9.64
N PHE A 51 6.83 4.71 -8.81
CA PHE A 51 7.86 5.70 -8.53
C PHE A 51 8.23 5.68 -7.06
N PHE A 52 9.53 5.73 -6.80
CA PHE A 52 10.11 5.67 -5.46
C PHE A 52 11.11 6.81 -5.31
N SER A 53 11.30 7.25 -4.07
CA SER A 53 12.18 8.38 -3.78
C SER A 53 12.85 8.22 -2.44
N GLN A 54 14.04 8.77 -2.31
CA GLN A 54 14.70 8.98 -1.02
C GLN A 54 14.38 10.37 -0.48
N SER A 55 14.35 10.49 0.84
CA SER A 55 14.32 11.80 1.51
C SER A 55 15.39 11.83 2.59
N GLN A 56 15.90 13.01 2.93
CA GLN A 56 16.94 13.18 3.96
C GLN A 56 18.16 12.26 3.79
N ASN A 57 18.52 11.95 2.53
CA ASN A 57 19.59 11.02 2.16
C ASN A 57 19.39 9.58 2.67
N LYS A 58 18.14 9.17 2.87
CA LYS A 58 17.75 7.84 3.33
C LYS A 58 16.82 7.21 2.30
N VAL A 59 17.15 5.99 1.91
CA VAL A 59 16.38 5.22 0.91
C VAL A 59 15.08 4.69 1.53
N PRO A 60 14.03 4.46 0.71
CA PRO A 60 12.82 3.77 1.16
C PRO A 60 13.09 2.27 1.33
N THR A 61 12.15 1.57 1.98
CA THR A 61 12.00 0.13 1.74
C THR A 61 11.47 -0.05 0.31
N TYR A 62 12.04 -0.99 -0.43
CA TYR A 62 11.72 -1.23 -1.84
C TYR A 62 10.94 -2.54 -1.99
N PRO A 63 10.00 -2.65 -2.96
CA PRO A 63 9.20 -3.86 -3.11
C PRO A 63 10.09 -5.09 -3.30
N THR A 64 9.67 -6.23 -2.77
CA THR A 64 10.43 -7.48 -2.86
C THR A 64 9.51 -8.68 -3.05
N TRP A 65 10.11 -9.85 -3.26
CA TRP A 65 9.42 -11.13 -3.32
C TRP A 65 8.82 -11.50 -1.97
N ALA A 66 7.58 -11.98 -1.99
CA ALA A 66 6.88 -12.48 -0.82
C ALA A 66 7.42 -13.86 -0.38
N PHE A 67 8.01 -14.64 -1.30
CA PHE A 67 8.44 -16.01 -1.04
C PHE A 67 9.82 -16.37 -1.60
N SER A 68 10.88 -15.77 -1.03
CA SER A 68 12.30 -16.05 -1.33
C SER A 68 12.72 -16.04 -2.81
N GLY A 69 11.89 -15.50 -3.70
CA GLY A 69 12.22 -15.28 -5.11
C GLY A 69 13.27 -14.17 -5.30
N SER A 70 13.69 -14.00 -6.56
CA SER A 70 14.66 -12.97 -6.95
C SER A 70 14.40 -12.53 -8.39
N PRO A 71 15.11 -11.52 -8.93
CA PRO A 71 14.97 -11.16 -10.35
C PRO A 71 15.19 -12.34 -11.29
N ASP A 72 16.03 -13.30 -10.88
CA ASP A 72 16.49 -14.40 -11.72
C ASP A 72 15.90 -15.76 -11.32
N THR A 73 15.08 -15.80 -10.26
CA THR A 73 14.44 -17.01 -9.76
C THR A 73 12.99 -16.74 -9.36
N ALA A 74 12.07 -17.63 -9.76
CA ALA A 74 10.68 -17.55 -9.33
C ALA A 74 10.55 -17.67 -7.80
N ASP A 75 9.43 -17.18 -7.27
CA ASP A 75 9.02 -17.46 -5.88
C ASP A 75 8.87 -18.96 -5.64
N VAL A 76 9.10 -19.37 -4.39
CA VAL A 76 8.80 -20.72 -3.91
C VAL A 76 7.65 -20.62 -2.91
N TYR A 77 6.43 -20.85 -3.38
CA TYR A 77 5.19 -20.58 -2.65
C TYR A 77 4.90 -21.59 -1.51
N ASP A 78 5.65 -21.49 -0.43
CA ASP A 78 5.40 -22.20 0.82
C ASP A 78 5.88 -21.39 2.05
N SER A 79 5.42 -21.78 3.24
CA SER A 79 5.71 -21.06 4.48
C SER A 79 7.20 -21.06 4.87
N ALA A 80 7.98 -22.06 4.44
CA ALA A 80 9.42 -22.11 4.74
C ALA A 80 10.21 -21.09 3.92
N HIS A 81 9.63 -20.60 2.82
CA HIS A 81 10.22 -19.61 1.93
C HIS A 81 9.59 -18.24 2.06
N GLN A 82 8.61 -18.03 2.96
CA GLN A 82 8.08 -16.69 3.23
C GLN A 82 9.22 -15.73 3.58
N THR A 83 9.24 -14.58 2.91
CA THR A 83 10.27 -13.57 3.13
C THR A 83 10.16 -13.00 4.54
N VAL A 84 11.24 -13.15 5.32
CA VAL A 84 11.35 -12.66 6.69
C VAL A 84 11.07 -11.15 6.75
N PRO A 85 10.23 -10.67 7.70
CA PRO A 85 10.00 -9.25 7.88
C PRO A 85 11.26 -8.52 8.33
N ALA A 86 11.30 -7.22 8.10
CA ALA A 86 12.37 -6.36 8.56
C ALA A 86 11.91 -5.52 9.76
N PRO A 87 12.74 -5.31 10.79
CA PRO A 87 12.37 -4.43 11.89
C PRO A 87 12.37 -2.96 11.44
N GLN A 88 11.49 -2.15 12.05
CA GLN A 88 11.50 -0.69 11.90
C GLN A 88 12.77 -0.11 12.58
N CYS A 89 13.38 0.88 11.94
CA CYS A 89 14.46 1.69 12.55
C CYS A 89 13.98 3.07 12.94
N ASP A 90 14.83 3.78 13.66
CA ASP A 90 14.61 5.18 14.01
C ASP A 90 14.54 6.05 12.75
N TYR A 91 13.51 6.89 12.72
CA TYR A 91 13.36 7.92 11.71
C TYR A 91 14.58 8.87 11.70
N PRO A 92 15.15 9.23 10.54
CA PRO A 92 14.63 9.04 9.17
C PRO A 92 15.10 7.77 8.43
N ASP A 93 15.70 6.77 9.10
CA ASP A 93 16.28 5.60 8.42
C ASP A 93 15.24 4.51 8.06
N VAL A 94 14.26 4.88 7.25
CA VAL A 94 13.06 4.08 6.99
C VAL A 94 13.34 2.79 6.19
N GLY A 95 14.31 2.83 5.27
CA GLY A 95 14.74 1.69 4.44
C GLY A 95 15.82 0.80 5.04
N CYS A 96 16.15 0.95 6.33
CA CYS A 96 17.14 0.10 6.99
C CYS A 96 16.73 -1.38 6.97
N ASN A 97 17.67 -2.32 6.98
CA ASN A 97 17.42 -3.77 7.16
C ASN A 97 16.43 -4.42 6.17
N SER A 98 16.02 -3.70 5.14
CA SER A 98 15.10 -4.17 4.12
C SER A 98 15.73 -4.00 2.74
N ARG A 99 15.12 -4.64 1.73
CA ARG A 99 15.50 -4.39 0.34
C ARG A 99 15.38 -2.89 0.03
N ASN A 100 16.38 -2.34 -0.64
CA ASN A 100 16.38 -0.97 -1.15
C ASN A 100 16.66 -0.97 -2.68
N PRO A 101 16.53 0.18 -3.38
CA PRO A 101 16.74 0.24 -4.82
C PRO A 101 18.14 -0.20 -5.28
N GLY A 102 19.19 -0.05 -4.46
CA GLY A 102 20.54 -0.52 -4.78
C GLY A 102 21.21 0.13 -6.00
N VAL A 103 20.60 1.15 -6.60
CA VAL A 103 21.08 1.87 -7.80
C VAL A 103 21.01 3.38 -7.58
N ALA A 104 21.82 4.14 -8.32
CA ALA A 104 21.83 5.59 -8.20
C ALA A 104 20.48 6.20 -8.59
N THR A 105 20.11 7.33 -7.98
CA THR A 105 18.92 8.10 -8.35
C THR A 105 19.00 8.56 -9.81
N GLY A 106 17.85 8.83 -10.43
CA GLY A 106 17.74 9.18 -11.84
C GLY A 106 17.85 7.97 -12.80
N ASN A 107 17.71 6.74 -12.28
CA ASN A 107 17.71 5.51 -13.06
C ASN A 107 16.44 4.71 -12.80
N GLN A 108 16.14 3.78 -13.71
CA GLN A 108 15.16 2.74 -13.41
C GLN A 108 15.55 1.97 -12.15
N GLY A 109 14.57 1.69 -11.31
CA GLY A 109 14.75 0.82 -10.16
C GLY A 109 14.93 -0.66 -10.59
N PRO A 110 15.46 -1.51 -9.69
CA PRO A 110 15.59 -2.93 -9.97
C PRO A 110 14.22 -3.60 -10.10
N ARG A 111 14.18 -4.77 -10.76
CA ARG A 111 12.95 -5.56 -10.92
C ARG A 111 12.36 -6.00 -9.58
N PHE A 112 11.05 -6.09 -9.49
CA PHE A 112 10.30 -6.60 -8.34
C PHE A 112 9.02 -7.27 -8.85
N PRO A 113 8.44 -8.23 -8.09
CA PRO A 113 7.19 -8.85 -8.48
C PRO A 113 6.02 -7.90 -8.26
N LEU A 114 5.05 -7.96 -9.16
CA LEU A 114 3.76 -7.29 -9.03
C LEU A 114 2.67 -8.35 -8.99
N TYR A 115 2.11 -8.58 -7.81
CA TYR A 115 1.09 -9.60 -7.58
C TYR A 115 -0.26 -9.05 -8.01
N PHE A 116 -0.92 -9.70 -8.97
CA PHE A 116 -2.17 -9.19 -9.52
C PHE A 116 -3.32 -10.19 -9.43
N THR A 117 -4.51 -9.64 -9.27
CA THR A 117 -5.79 -10.38 -9.24
C THR A 117 -6.72 -9.71 -10.23
N THR A 118 -7.40 -10.49 -11.06
CA THR A 118 -8.38 -9.99 -12.04
C THR A 118 -9.76 -10.53 -11.74
N LYS A 119 -10.73 -9.65 -11.47
CA LYS A 119 -12.09 -10.08 -11.12
C LYS A 119 -13.14 -9.32 -11.90
N LYS A 120 -14.03 -10.07 -12.55
CA LYS A 120 -15.26 -9.53 -13.14
C LYS A 120 -16.27 -9.31 -12.01
N CYS A 121 -16.63 -8.04 -11.78
CA CYS A 121 -17.50 -7.63 -10.68
C CYS A 121 -18.97 -7.51 -11.09
N SER A 122 -19.21 -7.30 -12.38
CA SER A 122 -20.54 -7.33 -13.00
C SER A 122 -20.41 -7.57 -14.51
N ASP A 123 -21.52 -7.59 -15.23
CA ASP A 123 -21.51 -7.65 -16.70
C ASP A 123 -20.87 -6.42 -17.36
N THR A 124 -20.70 -5.34 -16.63
CA THR A 124 -20.19 -4.06 -17.12
C THR A 124 -18.96 -3.57 -16.36
N GLU A 125 -18.39 -4.37 -15.45
CA GLU A 125 -17.25 -3.97 -14.63
C GLU A 125 -16.27 -5.13 -14.41
N VAL A 126 -14.99 -4.87 -14.69
CA VAL A 126 -13.86 -5.76 -14.36
C VAL A 126 -12.78 -4.94 -13.67
N ARG A 127 -12.17 -5.51 -12.63
CA ARG A 127 -11.14 -4.85 -11.83
C ARG A 127 -9.86 -5.66 -11.83
N VAL A 128 -8.74 -4.96 -11.87
CA VAL A 128 -7.41 -5.53 -11.67
C VAL A 128 -6.78 -4.87 -10.45
N ALA A 129 -6.42 -5.66 -9.45
CA ALA A 129 -5.62 -5.21 -8.31
C ALA A 129 -4.16 -5.52 -8.58
N TYR A 130 -3.26 -4.57 -8.31
CA TYR A 130 -1.81 -4.68 -8.45
C TYR A 130 -1.18 -4.44 -7.09
N ASN A 131 -0.63 -5.48 -6.47
CA ASN A 131 -0.13 -5.47 -5.10
C ASN A 131 1.39 -5.55 -5.07
N LEU A 132 1.99 -4.72 -4.21
CA LEU A 132 3.40 -4.68 -3.89
C LEU A 132 3.60 -5.17 -2.46
N TYR A 133 4.60 -6.01 -2.27
CA TYR A 133 5.02 -6.48 -0.96
C TYR A 133 6.28 -5.75 -0.50
N TYR A 134 6.28 -5.32 0.76
CA TYR A 134 7.45 -4.78 1.45
C TYR A 134 7.68 -5.57 2.74
N GLN A 135 8.94 -5.68 3.18
CA GLN A 135 9.28 -6.43 4.40
C GLN A 135 8.79 -5.74 5.68
N LYS A 136 8.38 -4.47 5.58
CA LYS A 136 7.89 -3.63 6.68
C LYS A 136 7.23 -2.37 6.14
N ASP A 137 6.54 -1.66 7.03
CA ASP A 137 6.02 -0.31 6.89
C ASP A 137 6.62 0.60 7.99
N GLY A 138 7.01 1.82 7.62
CA GLY A 138 7.25 2.91 8.56
C GLY A 138 8.56 2.82 9.35
N ALA A 139 8.58 3.62 10.41
CA ALA A 139 9.75 3.84 11.26
C ALA A 139 9.37 4.06 12.73
N LYS A 140 10.38 4.07 13.60
CA LYS A 140 10.27 4.46 15.00
C LYS A 140 10.51 5.96 15.12
N VAL A 141 9.56 6.66 15.71
CA VAL A 141 9.64 8.10 15.95
C VAL A 141 9.67 8.28 17.46
N LEU A 142 10.88 8.48 18.00
CA LEU A 142 11.13 8.42 19.43
C LEU A 142 10.68 7.06 20.00
N PHE A 143 9.65 7.04 20.83
CA PHE A 143 9.11 5.83 21.47
C PHE A 143 7.85 5.28 20.77
N VAL A 144 7.47 5.83 19.61
CA VAL A 144 6.26 5.44 18.87
C VAL A 144 6.64 4.70 17.59
N GLU A 145 6.12 3.49 17.43
CA GLU A 145 6.19 2.77 16.16
C GLU A 145 5.09 3.29 15.24
N THR A 146 5.48 3.85 14.09
CA THR A 146 4.50 4.41 13.16
C THR A 146 3.93 3.35 12.22
N GLY A 147 4.61 2.21 12.02
CA GLY A 147 4.19 1.12 11.13
C GLY A 147 4.45 -0.27 11.71
N HIS A 148 4.50 -1.30 10.87
CA HIS A 148 4.56 -2.71 11.28
C HIS A 148 5.48 -3.55 10.40
N GLU A 149 5.77 -4.77 10.87
CA GLU A 149 6.37 -5.83 10.05
C GLU A 149 5.40 -6.27 8.94
N HIS A 150 5.97 -6.62 7.78
CA HIS A 150 5.25 -6.86 6.52
C HIS A 150 4.40 -5.68 6.08
N ASP A 151 4.28 -5.47 4.77
CA ASP A 151 3.37 -4.48 4.24
C ASP A 151 2.92 -4.83 2.83
N TRP A 152 1.65 -4.53 2.55
CA TRP A 152 0.98 -4.84 1.30
C TRP A 152 0.20 -3.62 0.83
N GLU A 153 0.71 -2.97 -0.20
CA GLU A 153 0.11 -1.78 -0.80
C GLU A 153 -0.24 -2.05 -2.25
N ARG A 154 -1.20 -1.32 -2.81
CA ARG A 154 -1.77 -1.66 -4.11
C ARG A 154 -2.37 -0.49 -4.88
N VAL A 155 -2.56 -0.74 -6.17
CA VAL A 155 -3.41 0.08 -7.03
C VAL A 155 -4.48 -0.83 -7.61
N ILE A 156 -5.74 -0.39 -7.65
CA ILE A 156 -6.83 -1.12 -8.32
C ILE A 156 -7.29 -0.30 -9.51
N VAL A 157 -7.22 -0.88 -10.70
CA VAL A 157 -7.77 -0.28 -11.92
C VAL A 157 -9.14 -0.89 -12.21
N ILE A 158 -10.14 -0.01 -12.34
CA ILE A 158 -11.52 -0.38 -12.63
C ILE A 158 -11.79 -0.06 -14.10
N HIS A 159 -12.18 -1.09 -14.85
CA HIS A 159 -12.60 -0.98 -16.23
C HIS A 159 -14.11 -1.16 -16.31
N THR A 160 -14.76 -0.32 -17.10
CA THR A 160 -16.19 -0.41 -17.33
C THR A 160 -16.52 -0.47 -18.80
N ARG A 161 -17.58 -1.20 -19.13
CA ARG A 161 -18.13 -1.31 -20.48
C ARG A 161 -19.10 -0.15 -20.75
N ASP A 162 -18.94 0.50 -21.89
CA ASP A 162 -19.89 1.50 -22.37
C ASP A 162 -21.08 0.85 -23.12
N ALA A 163 -22.03 1.67 -23.56
CA ALA A 163 -23.21 1.20 -24.30
C ALA A 163 -22.87 0.60 -25.67
N SER A 164 -21.68 0.87 -26.21
CA SER A 164 -21.18 0.37 -27.49
C SER A 164 -20.40 -0.93 -27.34
N SER A 165 -20.38 -1.55 -26.15
CA SER A 165 -19.61 -2.75 -25.83
C SER A 165 -18.09 -2.54 -25.86
N THR A 166 -17.66 -1.32 -25.58
CA THR A 166 -16.26 -0.94 -25.48
C THR A 166 -15.87 -0.81 -24.02
N TRP A 167 -14.79 -1.47 -23.64
CA TRP A 167 -14.21 -1.42 -22.32
C TRP A 167 -13.01 -0.49 -22.30
N MET A 168 -12.89 0.23 -21.20
CA MET A 168 -11.78 1.12 -20.92
C MET A 168 -11.61 1.29 -19.41
N PRO A 169 -10.41 1.65 -18.92
CA PRO A 169 -10.25 2.04 -17.53
C PRO A 169 -11.01 3.36 -17.28
N THR A 170 -11.75 3.42 -16.19
CA THR A 170 -12.53 4.61 -15.82
C THR A 170 -12.19 5.15 -14.45
N ARG A 171 -11.49 4.36 -13.62
CA ARG A 171 -11.07 4.77 -12.28
C ARG A 171 -9.85 3.99 -11.81
N ALA A 172 -9.02 4.63 -11.00
CA ALA A 172 -7.98 3.97 -10.22
C ALA A 172 -8.16 4.26 -8.73
N LEU A 173 -7.93 3.24 -7.91
CA LEU A 173 -7.88 3.33 -6.46
C LEU A 173 -6.43 3.14 -6.02
N TYR A 174 -5.87 4.08 -5.29
CA TYR A 174 -4.52 4.02 -4.74
C TYR A 174 -4.62 3.78 -3.24
N SER A 175 -4.00 2.71 -2.74
CA SER A 175 -4.07 2.39 -1.32
C SER A 175 -3.38 3.48 -0.49
N ALA A 176 -4.04 3.86 0.60
CA ALA A 176 -3.51 4.82 1.56
C ALA A 176 -3.98 4.42 2.95
N HIS A 177 -3.04 3.92 3.74
CA HIS A 177 -3.31 3.45 5.10
C HIS A 177 -4.46 2.42 5.10
N SER A 178 -5.56 2.69 5.80
CA SER A 178 -6.72 1.77 5.87
C SER A 178 -7.78 1.99 4.78
N GLY A 179 -7.47 2.70 3.70
CA GLY A 179 -8.44 3.05 2.67
C GLY A 179 -7.81 3.26 1.29
N TYR A 180 -8.50 4.04 0.45
CA TYR A 180 -8.02 4.38 -0.88
C TYR A 180 -8.30 5.85 -1.21
N HIS A 181 -7.36 6.45 -1.95
CA HIS A 181 -7.67 7.58 -2.79
C HIS A 181 -8.31 7.07 -4.09
N SER A 182 -9.41 7.68 -4.50
CA SER A 182 -10.18 7.25 -5.68
C SER A 182 -10.19 8.37 -6.72
N TYR A 183 -9.64 8.11 -7.90
CA TYR A 183 -9.57 9.08 -9.00
C TYR A 183 -10.23 8.53 -10.25
N ALA A 184 -11.07 9.35 -10.91
CA ALA A 184 -11.47 9.03 -12.28
C ALA A 184 -10.22 8.94 -13.15
N TRP A 185 -10.23 8.08 -14.15
CA TRP A 185 -9.04 7.79 -14.95
C TRP A 185 -8.41 9.05 -15.57
N ASN A 186 -9.25 9.94 -16.08
CA ASN A 186 -8.82 11.19 -16.71
C ASN A 186 -8.39 12.26 -15.70
N ASP A 187 -8.63 12.08 -14.40
CA ASP A 187 -8.17 12.98 -13.33
C ASP A 187 -6.80 12.56 -12.76
N ILE A 188 -6.29 11.38 -13.14
CA ILE A 188 -4.94 10.94 -12.78
C ILE A 188 -3.95 11.93 -13.38
N GLN A 189 -3.08 12.53 -12.57
CA GLN A 189 -2.25 13.66 -12.99
C GLN A 189 -1.29 13.28 -14.12
N ASN A 190 -0.78 12.04 -14.07
CA ASN A 190 0.20 11.54 -15.02
C ASN A 190 -0.10 10.10 -15.41
N THR A 191 -0.18 9.88 -16.71
CA THR A 191 -0.31 8.58 -17.37
C THR A 191 0.71 8.52 -18.50
N LEU A 192 1.03 7.31 -18.97
CA LEU A 192 1.98 7.04 -20.05
C LEU A 192 1.33 6.13 -21.10
N THR A 193 1.78 6.24 -22.35
CA THR A 193 1.46 5.23 -23.37
C THR A 193 2.19 3.92 -23.04
N THR A 194 1.71 2.81 -23.58
CA THR A 194 2.42 1.52 -23.50
C THR A 194 3.88 1.64 -23.99
N GLU A 195 4.10 2.31 -25.13
CA GLU A 195 5.44 2.51 -25.69
C GLU A 195 6.37 3.28 -24.74
N ASP A 196 5.89 4.34 -24.11
CA ASP A 196 6.69 5.14 -23.18
C ASP A 196 7.02 4.35 -21.90
N ALA A 197 6.05 3.61 -21.36
CA ALA A 197 6.24 2.77 -20.19
C ALA A 197 7.26 1.65 -20.45
N GLU A 198 7.14 0.93 -21.57
CA GLU A 198 8.05 -0.14 -22.00
C GLU A 198 9.45 0.39 -22.35
N ALA A 199 9.55 1.56 -22.98
CA ALA A 199 10.81 2.25 -23.22
C ALA A 199 11.47 2.76 -21.94
N GLY A 200 10.77 2.65 -20.80
CA GLY A 200 11.32 3.02 -19.52
C GLY A 200 11.30 4.51 -19.25
N LYS A 201 10.44 5.27 -19.92
CA LYS A 201 10.26 6.70 -19.67
C LYS A 201 9.37 6.86 -18.45
N GLY A 202 9.98 7.00 -17.28
CA GLY A 202 9.23 7.24 -16.04
C GLY A 202 9.04 8.73 -15.76
N PRO A 203 10.12 9.47 -15.44
CA PRO A 203 10.02 10.84 -14.96
C PRO A 203 9.35 11.80 -15.93
N GLU A 204 9.48 11.55 -17.23
CA GLU A 204 8.87 12.34 -18.30
C GLU A 204 8.23 11.40 -19.33
N PRO A 205 7.17 11.84 -20.05
CA PRO A 205 6.49 13.13 -19.91
C PRO A 205 5.63 13.23 -18.63
N ASN A 206 5.46 14.45 -18.11
CA ASN A 206 4.48 14.78 -17.06
C ASN A 206 3.30 15.60 -17.62
N GLY A 207 2.16 15.55 -16.93
CA GLY A 207 0.93 16.28 -17.28
C GLY A 207 0.09 15.64 -18.37
N LEU A 208 0.44 14.43 -18.83
CA LEU A 208 -0.40 13.66 -19.75
C LEU A 208 -1.40 12.82 -18.97
N GLN A 209 -2.67 12.91 -19.34
CA GLN A 209 -3.77 12.20 -18.68
C GLN A 209 -4.51 11.32 -19.69
N GLY A 210 -5.24 10.31 -19.20
CA GLY A 210 -6.07 9.47 -20.05
C GLY A 210 -5.29 8.57 -21.02
N LEU A 211 -4.06 8.16 -20.66
CA LEU A 211 -3.27 7.14 -21.36
C LEU A 211 -3.39 5.78 -20.65
N ASP A 212 -2.61 4.79 -21.10
CA ASP A 212 -2.71 3.38 -20.68
C ASP A 212 -2.18 3.11 -19.26
N HIS A 213 -1.06 3.73 -18.88
CA HIS A 213 -0.34 3.39 -17.66
C HIS A 213 -0.31 4.54 -16.66
N PRO A 214 -1.02 4.46 -15.53
CA PRO A 214 -0.99 5.51 -14.53
C PRO A 214 0.35 5.52 -13.78
N LYS A 215 0.86 6.71 -13.45
CA LYS A 215 1.99 6.83 -12.53
C LYS A 215 1.50 6.68 -11.10
N ALA A 216 2.15 5.80 -10.33
CA ALA A 216 1.91 5.57 -8.92
C ALA A 216 3.14 5.97 -8.10
N TYR A 217 3.03 7.07 -7.36
CA TYR A 217 4.08 7.58 -6.49
C TYR A 217 3.94 6.97 -5.10
N VAL A 218 4.93 6.19 -4.71
CA VAL A 218 4.97 5.51 -3.41
C VAL A 218 5.55 6.45 -2.36
N SER A 219 4.85 6.61 -1.25
CA SER A 219 5.37 7.39 -0.13
C SER A 219 6.60 6.74 0.49
N TRP A 220 7.58 7.58 0.82
CA TRP A 220 8.94 7.15 1.16
C TRP A 220 9.04 6.33 2.44
N SER A 221 8.19 6.61 3.44
CA SER A 221 8.23 5.93 4.74
C SER A 221 7.12 4.89 4.90
N LYS A 222 5.92 5.14 4.35
CA LYS A 222 4.68 4.45 4.70
C LYS A 222 3.98 3.73 3.55
N HIS A 223 4.62 3.69 2.40
CA HIS A 223 4.21 3.02 1.16
C HIS A 223 2.81 3.33 0.59
N ALA A 224 2.02 4.20 1.22
CA ALA A 224 0.80 4.75 0.61
C ALA A 224 1.08 5.26 -0.81
N HIS A 225 0.17 4.97 -1.73
CA HIS A 225 0.29 5.27 -3.14
C HIS A 225 -0.51 6.52 -3.52
N PHE A 226 0.04 7.31 -4.44
CA PHE A 226 -0.58 8.55 -4.91
C PHE A 226 -0.46 8.69 -6.42
N HIS A 227 -1.38 9.43 -7.03
CA HIS A 227 -1.32 9.77 -8.45
C HIS A 227 -0.41 10.98 -8.76
N ASP A 228 0.15 11.62 -7.73
CA ASP A 228 0.92 12.86 -7.81
C ASP A 228 2.20 12.84 -6.96
N ARG A 229 3.07 13.83 -7.20
CA ARG A 229 4.32 14.04 -6.46
C ARG A 229 4.13 15.00 -5.30
N ASN A 230 4.82 14.74 -4.19
CA ASN A 230 4.93 15.68 -3.08
C ASN A 230 6.31 15.57 -2.44
N THR A 231 7.17 16.56 -2.72
CA THR A 231 8.53 16.62 -2.17
C THR A 231 8.68 17.73 -1.13
N GLY A 232 7.57 18.29 -0.63
CA GLY A 232 7.57 19.45 0.27
C GLY A 232 7.66 19.08 1.75
N TRP A 233 7.24 17.88 2.13
CA TRP A 233 7.12 17.47 3.53
C TRP A 233 7.90 16.19 3.78
N ASN A 234 8.81 16.23 4.74
CA ASN A 234 9.71 15.13 5.10
C ASN A 234 9.93 15.03 6.61
N ASP A 235 8.98 15.53 7.41
CA ASP A 235 8.93 15.28 8.85
C ASP A 235 8.19 13.95 9.13
N ALA A 236 8.36 13.42 10.34
CA ALA A 236 7.80 12.14 10.72
C ALA A 236 6.25 12.10 10.72
N ILE A 237 5.59 13.23 11.03
CA ILE A 237 4.13 13.29 11.15
C ILE A 237 3.51 13.27 9.75
N SER A 238 4.05 14.05 8.82
CA SER A 238 3.52 14.09 7.45
C SER A 238 3.55 12.73 6.75
N GLN A 239 4.47 11.83 7.13
CA GLN A 239 4.55 10.48 6.54
C GLN A 239 3.34 9.59 6.83
N SER A 240 2.55 9.91 7.86
CA SER A 240 1.32 9.18 8.20
C SER A 240 0.04 9.88 7.66
N THR A 241 0.20 10.74 6.66
CA THR A 241 -0.88 11.55 6.09
C THR A 241 -0.72 11.69 4.58
N ASP A 242 -1.69 12.30 3.92
CA ASP A 242 -1.65 12.63 2.48
C ASP A 242 -0.49 13.58 2.09
N ASN A 243 0.17 14.21 3.07
CA ASN A 243 1.35 15.02 2.87
C ASN A 243 2.65 14.21 2.77
N ALA A 244 2.61 12.87 2.85
CA ALA A 244 3.81 12.04 2.85
C ALA A 244 4.74 12.30 1.66
N PHE A 245 6.06 12.23 1.92
CA PHE A 245 7.07 12.50 0.90
C PHE A 245 7.00 11.44 -0.19
N ARG A 246 6.94 11.87 -1.45
CA ARG A 246 6.91 11.00 -2.62
C ARG A 246 7.47 11.74 -3.84
N GLY A 247 8.36 11.08 -4.55
CA GLY A 247 9.13 11.65 -5.64
C GLY A 247 9.40 10.62 -6.73
N GLN A 248 10.43 10.86 -7.53
CA GLN A 248 10.69 10.10 -8.76
C GLN A 248 12.16 9.75 -8.95
N ASP A 249 12.89 9.54 -7.85
CA ASP A 249 14.32 9.21 -7.92
C ASP A 249 14.56 7.87 -8.64
N TRP A 250 13.62 6.93 -8.48
CA TRP A 250 13.58 5.68 -9.21
C TRP A 250 12.18 5.42 -9.74
N TRP A 251 12.09 4.68 -10.84
CA TRP A 251 10.83 4.24 -11.40
C TRP A 251 10.96 2.85 -12.01
N LYS A 252 9.84 2.12 -12.07
CA LYS A 252 9.80 0.83 -12.77
C LYS A 252 8.41 0.59 -13.33
N PHE A 253 8.36 0.37 -14.64
CA PHE A 253 7.28 -0.39 -15.26
C PHE A 253 7.70 -1.86 -15.20
N VAL A 254 6.84 -2.71 -14.63
CA VAL A 254 7.17 -4.12 -14.46
C VAL A 254 7.08 -4.84 -15.81
N GLU A 255 7.96 -5.81 -16.01
CA GLU A 255 7.92 -6.62 -17.23
C GLU A 255 6.84 -7.71 -17.08
N LYS A 256 6.28 -8.24 -18.18
CA LYS A 256 5.27 -9.32 -18.10
C LYS A 256 5.70 -10.50 -17.23
N ARG A 257 7.00 -10.84 -17.23
CA ARG A 257 7.56 -11.92 -16.41
C ARG A 257 7.56 -11.65 -14.90
N ASP A 258 7.41 -10.40 -14.50
CA ASP A 258 7.35 -9.97 -13.11
C ASP A 258 5.90 -9.87 -12.60
N LEU A 259 4.90 -10.04 -13.48
CA LEU A 259 3.50 -10.17 -13.09
C LEU A 259 3.24 -11.56 -12.52
N ILE A 260 2.75 -11.61 -11.29
CA ILE A 260 2.40 -12.85 -10.61
C ILE A 260 0.90 -12.88 -10.40
N GLN A 261 0.20 -13.79 -11.08
CA GLN A 261 -1.22 -13.98 -10.84
C GLN A 261 -1.42 -14.55 -9.43
N SER A 262 -2.15 -13.82 -8.59
CA SER A 262 -2.31 -14.07 -7.16
C SER A 262 -3.76 -14.30 -6.73
N ASP A 263 -4.65 -14.64 -7.65
CA ASP A 263 -6.00 -15.06 -7.30
C ASP A 263 -5.95 -16.30 -6.39
N ILE A 264 -6.89 -16.43 -5.46
CA ILE A 264 -6.93 -17.49 -4.42
C ILE A 264 -6.90 -18.91 -4.99
N GLU A 265 -7.25 -19.10 -6.26
CA GLU A 265 -7.19 -20.41 -6.91
C GLU A 265 -5.78 -20.80 -7.39
N THR A 266 -4.89 -19.82 -7.54
CA THR A 266 -3.50 -20.04 -7.97
C THR A 266 -2.62 -20.58 -6.83
N VAL A 267 -1.47 -21.15 -7.19
CA VAL A 267 -0.47 -21.59 -6.20
C VAL A 267 0.03 -20.40 -5.36
N ALA A 268 0.23 -19.24 -6.00
CA ALA A 268 0.65 -18.02 -5.32
C ALA A 268 -0.43 -17.53 -4.34
N GLY A 269 -1.68 -17.43 -4.78
CA GLY A 269 -2.81 -17.00 -3.94
C GLY A 269 -2.99 -17.90 -2.72
N LYS A 270 -2.93 -19.23 -2.88
CA LYS A 270 -3.03 -20.18 -1.76
C LYS A 270 -1.90 -20.02 -0.74
N ALA A 271 -0.69 -19.77 -1.19
CA ALA A 271 0.43 -19.52 -0.29
C ALA A 271 0.32 -18.16 0.41
N LEU A 272 -0.15 -17.13 -0.31
CA LEU A 272 -0.41 -15.80 0.26
C LEU A 272 -1.49 -15.86 1.35
N ASP A 273 -2.58 -16.61 1.16
CA ASP A 273 -3.64 -16.82 2.17
C ASP A 273 -3.11 -17.55 3.42
N ALA A 274 -2.24 -18.54 3.22
CA ALA A 274 -1.72 -19.38 4.30
C ALA A 274 -0.60 -18.73 5.13
N ALA A 275 0.03 -17.67 4.61
CA ALA A 275 1.16 -17.02 5.25
C ALA A 275 0.74 -16.09 6.40
N ASP A 276 1.62 -15.95 7.39
CA ASP A 276 1.41 -15.01 8.50
C ASP A 276 2.00 -13.64 8.13
N TRP A 277 1.14 -12.69 7.77
CA TRP A 277 1.55 -11.32 7.44
C TRP A 277 1.58 -10.39 8.67
N GLY A 278 1.48 -10.94 9.88
CA GLY A 278 1.50 -10.19 11.12
C GLY A 278 0.36 -9.17 11.20
N SER A 279 0.70 -7.88 11.23
CA SER A 279 -0.30 -6.80 11.31
C SER A 279 -0.73 -6.26 9.93
N ALA A 280 -0.11 -6.70 8.84
CA ALA A 280 -0.56 -6.36 7.51
C ALA A 280 -1.86 -7.13 7.22
N THR A 281 -2.96 -6.39 7.04
CA THR A 281 -4.33 -6.95 6.94
C THR A 281 -4.92 -6.81 5.54
N SER A 282 -4.06 -6.64 4.53
CA SER A 282 -4.50 -6.38 3.17
C SER A 282 -3.62 -7.04 2.13
N ASP A 283 -3.27 -8.30 2.40
CA ASP A 283 -2.66 -9.18 1.41
C ASP A 283 -3.59 -9.39 0.19
N PRO A 284 -3.05 -9.90 -0.93
CA PRO A 284 -3.81 -10.01 -2.18
C PRO A 284 -5.12 -10.79 -2.09
N VAL A 285 -5.24 -11.78 -1.19
CA VAL A 285 -6.43 -12.63 -1.07
C VAL A 285 -7.55 -11.90 -0.34
N ILE A 286 -7.24 -11.22 0.77
CA ILE A 286 -8.20 -10.35 1.45
C ILE A 286 -8.71 -9.26 0.50
N VAL A 287 -7.80 -8.73 -0.35
CA VAL A 287 -8.15 -7.73 -1.36
C VAL A 287 -9.07 -8.32 -2.43
N GLU A 288 -8.78 -9.52 -2.94
CA GLU A 288 -9.63 -10.21 -3.92
C GLU A 288 -11.08 -10.38 -3.44
N ASP A 289 -11.27 -10.75 -2.17
CA ASP A 289 -12.59 -10.93 -1.57
C ASP A 289 -13.39 -9.63 -1.57
N GLN A 290 -12.71 -8.50 -1.45
CA GLN A 290 -13.32 -7.17 -1.37
C GLN A 290 -13.24 -6.39 -2.68
N ILE A 291 -12.53 -6.87 -3.70
CA ILE A 291 -12.16 -6.06 -4.87
C ILE A 291 -13.39 -5.51 -5.60
N CYS A 292 -14.53 -6.21 -5.55
CA CYS A 292 -15.78 -5.79 -6.17
C CYS A 292 -16.68 -4.92 -5.27
N ALA A 293 -16.26 -4.64 -4.04
CA ALA A 293 -16.98 -3.73 -3.16
C ALA A 293 -16.99 -2.31 -3.75
N PRO A 294 -18.01 -1.48 -3.45
CA PRO A 294 -18.00 -0.07 -3.84
C PRO A 294 -16.72 0.64 -3.34
N PRO A 295 -16.17 1.62 -4.08
CA PRO A 295 -14.93 2.32 -3.73
C PRO A 295 -14.83 2.94 -2.31
N GLY A 296 -15.93 3.06 -1.56
CA GLY A 296 -15.96 3.51 -0.16
C GLY A 296 -16.36 2.44 0.87
N ALA A 297 -16.50 1.18 0.46
CA ALA A 297 -16.98 0.08 1.30
C ALA A 297 -15.87 -0.84 1.83
N TYR A 298 -14.61 -0.64 1.41
CA TYR A 298 -13.47 -1.37 1.93
C TYR A 298 -13.34 -1.12 3.44
N ARG A 299 -13.73 -2.11 4.25
CA ARG A 299 -13.68 -2.05 5.72
C ARG A 299 -12.47 -2.83 6.22
N ARG A 300 -11.89 -2.35 7.33
CA ARG A 300 -10.92 -3.11 8.13
C ARG A 300 -11.54 -4.44 8.58
N TYR A 301 -10.99 -5.56 8.13
CA TYR A 301 -11.21 -6.85 8.79
C TYR A 301 -10.23 -6.98 9.95
N ASN A 302 -10.58 -6.41 11.10
CA ASN A 302 -9.98 -6.81 12.38
C ASN A 302 -10.82 -7.96 12.96
N THR A 303 -10.83 -9.14 12.32
CA THR A 303 -11.37 -10.34 12.97
C THR A 303 -10.78 -11.61 12.38
N VAL A 304 -9.55 -11.95 12.77
CA VAL A 304 -9.09 -13.35 12.69
C VAL A 304 -9.86 -14.12 13.77
N THR A 305 -10.94 -14.79 13.39
CA THR A 305 -11.46 -15.90 14.20
C THR A 305 -10.84 -17.16 13.62
N ALA A 306 -9.63 -17.49 14.06
CA ALA A 306 -9.06 -18.80 13.81
C ALA A 306 -9.92 -19.84 14.54
N LEU A 307 -10.83 -20.50 13.81
CA LEU A 307 -11.43 -21.75 14.25
C LEU A 307 -10.70 -22.88 13.53
N HIS A 308 -9.76 -23.51 14.24
CA HIS A 308 -9.26 -24.83 13.88
C HIS A 308 -10.43 -25.83 13.80
N PRO A 309 -10.53 -26.67 12.76
CA PRO A 309 -11.47 -27.76 12.74
C PRO A 309 -10.94 -28.89 13.63
N THR A 310 -11.57 -29.12 14.78
CA THR A 310 -11.48 -30.39 15.49
C THR A 310 -12.66 -31.26 15.09
N SER A 311 -12.32 -32.39 14.46
CA SER A 311 -13.01 -33.68 14.45
C SER A 311 -14.54 -33.73 14.60
N SER A 312 -15.18 -34.15 13.50
CA SER A 312 -16.28 -35.12 13.42
C SER A 312 -17.08 -35.45 14.69
N HIS A 313 -18.36 -35.06 14.71
CA HIS A 313 -19.44 -35.91 15.22
C HIS A 313 -20.71 -35.73 14.38
N THR A 314 -21.10 -36.80 13.71
CA THR A 314 -22.42 -37.02 13.12
C THR A 314 -23.50 -37.02 14.20
N CYS A 315 -24.54 -36.21 14.01
CA CYS A 315 -25.89 -36.50 14.53
C CYS A 315 -26.93 -36.16 13.46
N ARG A 316 -27.73 -37.17 13.15
CA ARG A 316 -28.85 -37.19 12.22
C ARG A 316 -30.13 -37.02 13.05
N SER A 317 -31.03 -36.12 12.68
CA SER A 317 -32.46 -36.24 12.97
C SER A 317 -33.29 -35.24 12.16
N ASP A 318 -33.94 -35.79 11.14
CA ASP A 318 -35.37 -35.67 10.82
C ASP A 318 -36.01 -34.32 10.47
N LEU A 319 -36.49 -34.31 9.22
CA LEU A 319 -37.57 -33.50 8.68
C LEU A 319 -38.80 -33.50 9.61
N VAL A 320 -39.34 -32.31 9.88
CA VAL A 320 -40.79 -32.11 10.00
C VAL A 320 -41.19 -30.87 9.20
N THR A 321 -41.97 -31.12 8.15
CA THR A 321 -42.73 -30.15 7.37
C THR A 321 -43.96 -29.67 8.15
N ALA A 322 -44.20 -28.36 8.18
CA ALA A 322 -45.53 -27.81 8.38
C ALA A 322 -45.69 -26.45 7.69
N SER A 323 -46.88 -26.23 7.17
CA SER A 323 -47.26 -25.33 6.09
C SER A 323 -48.12 -24.15 6.56
N GLN A 324 -47.79 -22.95 6.06
CA GLN A 324 -48.66 -21.78 5.73
C GLN A 324 -49.35 -20.97 6.87
N PRO A 325 -50.04 -19.83 6.57
CA PRO A 325 -49.50 -18.53 6.12
C PRO A 325 -50.16 -17.31 6.84
N VAL A 326 -49.49 -16.16 7.05
CA VAL A 326 -50.23 -14.87 7.12
C VAL A 326 -49.39 -13.60 6.89
N THR A 327 -49.91 -12.77 5.97
CA THR A 327 -49.94 -11.30 5.85
C THR A 327 -48.72 -10.42 6.15
N ALA A 328 -48.40 -9.63 5.13
CA ALA A 328 -47.55 -8.44 5.13
C ALA A 328 -48.12 -7.31 6.02
N LEU A 329 -47.22 -6.67 6.77
CA LEU A 329 -47.42 -5.34 7.33
C LEU A 329 -46.19 -4.50 6.95
N ALA A 330 -46.42 -3.42 6.21
CA ALA A 330 -45.40 -2.45 5.85
C ALA A 330 -45.03 -1.60 7.09
N LEU A 331 -43.74 -1.58 7.46
CA LEU A 331 -43.20 -0.61 8.41
C LEU A 331 -42.04 0.15 7.78
N HIS A 332 -42.10 1.48 7.89
CA HIS A 332 -41.03 2.41 7.56
C HIS A 332 -39.74 2.04 8.32
N ALA A 333 -38.64 1.84 7.59
CA ALA A 333 -37.33 1.62 8.18
C ALA A 333 -36.71 2.96 8.60
N VAL A 334 -36.73 3.23 9.91
CA VAL A 334 -35.79 4.17 10.56
C VAL A 334 -34.53 3.39 10.88
N ASN A 335 -33.40 3.85 10.34
CA ASN A 335 -32.12 3.17 10.40
C ASN A 335 -31.44 3.42 11.77
N ILE A 336 -31.62 2.50 12.73
CA ILE A 336 -30.91 2.52 14.02
C ILE A 336 -29.86 1.41 14.03
N ARG A 337 -28.60 1.82 14.21
CA ARG A 337 -27.40 0.97 14.27
C ARG A 337 -27.45 0.04 15.49
N HIS A 338 -27.30 -1.27 15.27
CA HIS A 338 -27.00 -2.23 16.34
C HIS A 338 -25.50 -2.30 16.60
N THR A 339 -25.06 -1.83 17.76
CA THR A 339 -23.83 -2.29 18.43
C THR A 339 -24.15 -3.54 19.23
N ARG A 340 -23.38 -4.63 19.05
CA ARG A 340 -23.53 -5.87 19.83
C ARG A 340 -22.67 -5.81 21.09
N SER A 341 -23.30 -6.06 22.24
CA SER A 341 -22.65 -6.31 23.53
C SER A 341 -22.40 -7.82 23.72
N ARG A 342 -21.26 -8.21 24.31
CA ARG A 342 -20.93 -9.61 24.66
C ARG A 342 -21.37 -9.88 26.10
N VAL A 343 -22.16 -10.94 26.32
CA VAL A 343 -22.51 -11.45 27.67
C VAL A 343 -21.47 -12.50 28.05
N LEU A 344 -20.76 -12.31 29.17
CA LEU A 344 -19.86 -13.30 29.75
C LEU A 344 -20.53 -13.88 31.00
N GLU A 345 -20.79 -15.19 30.93
CA GLU A 345 -21.24 -16.11 31.99
C GLU A 345 -22.48 -15.78 32.85
N ARG A 346 -23.26 -16.83 33.11
CA ARG A 346 -24.52 -16.79 33.86
C ARG A 346 -24.40 -17.76 35.04
N THR A 347 -24.08 -17.26 36.23
CA THR A 347 -24.15 -18.06 37.46
C THR A 347 -25.37 -17.64 38.26
N LYS A 348 -26.21 -18.62 38.60
CA LYS A 348 -27.52 -18.44 39.23
C LYS A 348 -27.36 -18.52 40.74
N THR A 349 -27.49 -17.41 41.46
CA THR A 349 -27.80 -17.39 42.89
C THR A 349 -28.99 -16.46 43.12
N GLY A 350 -30.00 -16.97 43.83
CA GLY A 350 -31.29 -16.31 43.99
C GLY A 350 -31.21 -15.06 44.86
N GLY A 351 -32.09 -14.11 44.57
CA GLY A 351 -32.46 -13.00 45.45
C GLY A 351 -31.79 -11.66 45.14
N SER A 352 -32.59 -10.73 44.63
CA SER A 352 -32.48 -9.26 44.70
C SER A 352 -31.31 -8.52 44.01
N THR A 353 -31.71 -7.67 43.05
CA THR A 353 -31.04 -6.47 42.49
C THR A 353 -29.81 -6.70 41.60
N GLU A 354 -29.99 -6.46 40.29
CA GLU A 354 -28.96 -6.56 39.26
C GLU A 354 -28.30 -5.18 39.04
N LEU A 355 -26.98 -5.10 39.26
CA LEU A 355 -26.19 -3.89 39.06
C LEU A 355 -25.33 -4.08 37.82
N VAL A 356 -25.72 -3.46 36.72
CA VAL A 356 -25.00 -3.55 35.44
C VAL A 356 -23.84 -2.57 35.45
N ARG A 357 -22.60 -3.07 35.52
CA ARG A 357 -21.38 -2.29 35.25
C ARG A 357 -21.06 -2.39 33.76
N ILE A 358 -21.24 -1.31 33.02
CA ILE A 358 -20.77 -1.20 31.64
C ILE A 358 -19.32 -0.73 31.68
N GLN A 359 -18.39 -1.58 31.25
CA GLN A 359 -17.01 -1.20 31.03
C GLN A 359 -16.81 -0.94 29.53
N CYS A 360 -16.75 0.34 29.15
CA CYS A 360 -16.36 0.72 27.79
C CYS A 360 -14.87 0.47 27.64
N ALA A 361 -14.48 -0.44 26.73
CA ALA A 361 -13.08 -0.59 26.34
C ALA A 361 -12.63 0.64 25.55
N ASN A 362 -11.50 1.21 25.97
CA ASN A 362 -10.94 2.46 25.50
C ASN A 362 -10.55 2.42 24.01
N PHE A 363 -10.99 3.44 23.27
CA PHE A 363 -10.26 4.00 22.14
C PHE A 363 -9.12 4.85 22.72
N ALA A 364 -7.88 4.38 22.63
CA ALA A 364 -6.70 5.19 22.92
C ALA A 364 -5.99 5.48 21.60
N ALA A 365 -6.32 6.61 20.97
CA ALA A 365 -5.48 7.32 20.00
C ALA A 365 -6.14 8.64 19.60
N ALA A 366 -6.24 9.59 20.53
CA ALA A 366 -6.22 11.03 20.23
C ALA A 366 -6.09 11.81 21.54
N HIS A 367 -5.14 12.76 21.56
CA HIS A 367 -4.86 13.77 22.58
C HIS A 367 -4.05 13.36 23.83
N GLU A 368 -2.76 13.72 23.82
CA GLU A 368 -2.24 14.79 24.70
C GLU A 368 -0.96 15.39 24.07
N PHE A 369 -1.08 16.56 23.46
CA PHE A 369 0.01 17.52 23.33
C PHE A 369 -0.57 18.89 23.63
N LEU A 370 -0.48 19.27 24.91
CA LEU A 370 -0.67 20.63 25.36
C LEU A 370 0.72 21.18 25.64
N LEU A 371 1.30 21.91 24.69
CA LEU A 371 2.44 22.78 24.94
C LEU A 371 2.06 24.20 24.52
N PHE A 372 2.38 25.11 25.44
CA PHE A 372 2.05 26.52 25.45
C PHE A 372 2.31 27.24 24.12
N TRP A 373 1.27 27.89 23.61
CA TRP A 373 1.44 29.13 22.84
C TRP A 373 0.30 30.08 23.16
N THR A 374 0.63 31.20 23.79
CA THR A 374 -0.29 32.31 24.08
C THR A 374 -0.45 33.14 22.82
N GLY A 375 -1.64 33.13 22.22
CA GLY A 375 -1.99 33.97 21.09
C GLY A 375 -3.50 34.05 20.93
N PHE A 376 -4.07 35.18 21.37
CA PHE A 376 -5.48 35.58 21.29
C PHE A 376 -6.02 35.56 19.85
N ILE A 377 -7.25 35.06 19.65
CA ILE A 377 -8.42 35.75 19.03
C ILE A 377 -9.64 34.79 19.06
N PRO A 378 -10.87 35.26 19.37
CA PRO A 378 -12.03 34.42 19.66
C PRO A 378 -13.01 34.29 18.49
N GLU A 379 -13.74 33.17 18.45
CA GLU A 379 -15.20 33.06 18.20
C GLU A 379 -15.53 31.64 17.72
N MET A 380 -16.29 30.88 18.51
CA MET A 380 -17.53 30.21 18.06
C MET A 380 -18.20 29.39 19.18
N SER A 381 -19.37 29.91 19.58
CA SER A 381 -20.62 29.24 19.95
C SER A 381 -20.64 27.96 20.80
N SER A 382 -21.10 28.19 22.03
CA SER A 382 -21.95 27.36 22.90
C SER A 382 -22.67 26.13 22.33
N CYS A 383 -22.40 24.97 22.94
CA CYS A 383 -23.46 24.08 23.44
C CYS A 383 -22.89 23.12 24.50
N CYS A 384 -23.72 22.79 25.50
CA CYS A 384 -23.52 21.81 26.58
C CYS A 384 -22.70 22.28 27.80
N ARG A 385 -23.40 23.00 28.69
CA ARG A 385 -23.09 23.15 30.12
C ARG A 385 -24.18 22.38 30.88
N GLU A 386 -23.86 21.25 31.48
CA GLU A 386 -24.51 20.69 32.69
C GLU A 386 -23.92 19.31 33.02
N TYR A 387 -23.23 19.24 34.16
CA TYR A 387 -23.16 18.18 35.17
C TYR A 387 -21.85 18.36 35.94
N ALA A 388 -21.90 19.22 36.96
CA ALA A 388 -20.90 19.27 38.00
C ALA A 388 -21.44 18.49 39.21
N THR A 389 -20.77 17.43 39.61
CA THR A 389 -20.88 16.95 41.00
C THR A 389 -19.56 16.31 41.44
N ALA A 390 -18.87 17.08 42.28
CA ALA A 390 -17.98 16.70 43.39
C ALA A 390 -17.12 15.41 43.28
N LEU A 391 -15.81 15.60 43.13
CA LEU A 391 -14.81 14.74 43.77
C LEU A 391 -13.74 15.58 44.46
N VAL A 392 -13.49 15.21 45.71
CA VAL A 392 -12.60 15.81 46.71
C VAL A 392 -11.13 15.48 46.38
N PRO A 393 -10.16 16.39 46.58
CA PRO A 393 -8.76 16.09 46.34
C PRO A 393 -8.20 15.24 47.48
N VAL A 394 -7.65 14.07 47.14
CA VAL A 394 -6.78 13.29 48.04
C VAL A 394 -5.34 13.75 47.83
N THR A 395 -4.76 14.26 48.91
CA THR A 395 -3.37 14.66 49.04
C THR A 395 -2.42 13.47 48.94
N ALA A 396 -1.42 13.56 48.05
CA ALA A 396 -0.30 12.62 47.99
C ALA A 396 0.82 13.06 48.96
N PRO A 397 1.42 12.15 49.75
CA PRO A 397 2.60 12.47 50.54
C PRO A 397 3.89 12.30 49.73
N ARG A 398 4.77 13.31 49.85
CA ARG A 398 6.19 13.29 49.42
C ARG A 398 7.02 12.41 50.36
N ILE A 399 7.86 11.53 49.82
CA ILE A 399 9.01 10.91 50.51
C ILE A 399 10.18 10.79 49.49
N PRO A 400 11.45 10.90 49.92
CA PRO A 400 12.48 11.66 49.20
C PRO A 400 13.48 10.83 48.39
N THR A 401 14.18 11.60 47.54
CA THR A 401 15.35 11.26 46.72
C THR A 401 16.45 10.55 47.52
N ALA A 402 16.89 9.40 47.03
CA ALA A 402 18.14 8.76 47.45
C ALA A 402 19.11 8.70 46.26
N THR A 403 20.20 9.45 46.40
CA THR A 403 21.41 9.42 45.57
C THR A 403 22.14 8.10 45.77
N ILE A 404 22.45 7.37 44.70
CA ILE A 404 23.44 6.27 44.75
C ILE A 404 24.49 6.47 43.66
N LEU A 405 25.72 6.39 44.14
CA LEU A 405 27.00 6.58 43.46
C LEU A 405 27.29 5.47 42.45
N SER A 406 27.90 5.88 41.34
CA SER A 406 28.59 5.01 40.37
C SER A 406 30.02 4.74 40.84
N PRO A 407 30.55 3.52 40.65
CA PRO A 407 31.97 3.33 40.45
C PRO A 407 32.29 2.84 39.04
N GLN A 408 33.27 3.54 38.46
CA GLN A 408 34.02 3.16 37.27
C GLN A 408 34.59 1.74 37.37
N ALA A 409 34.62 1.02 36.25
CA ALA A 409 35.59 -0.04 36.02
C ALA A 409 36.09 0.01 34.57
N ASN A 410 37.38 0.35 34.45
CA ASN A 410 38.22 0.16 33.28
C ASN A 410 38.33 -1.34 32.94
N MET A 411 38.23 -1.68 31.65
CA MET A 411 38.93 -2.84 31.12
C MET A 411 39.43 -2.58 29.70
N LYS A 412 40.73 -2.25 29.62
CA LYS A 412 41.58 -2.48 28.45
C LYS A 412 41.79 -3.98 28.32
N THR A 413 41.70 -4.54 27.10
CA THR A 413 42.83 -5.26 26.47
C THR A 413 42.51 -5.75 25.04
N ARG A 414 43.47 -5.44 24.16
CA ARG A 414 44.05 -6.28 23.08
C ARG A 414 43.15 -6.75 21.92
N SER A 415 43.30 -6.05 20.79
CA SER A 415 43.21 -6.66 19.46
C SER A 415 44.62 -6.81 18.89
N LEU A 416 44.99 -8.07 18.58
CA LEU A 416 46.14 -8.46 17.78
C LEU A 416 45.70 -8.46 16.32
N ALA A 417 46.30 -7.62 15.48
CA ALA A 417 46.20 -7.73 14.03
C ALA A 417 47.60 -7.67 13.44
N GLY A 418 48.10 -8.83 13.03
CA GLY A 418 49.27 -8.98 12.20
C GLY A 418 49.02 -10.12 11.24
N HIS A 419 48.85 -9.81 9.95
CA HIS A 419 49.48 -10.56 8.88
C HIS A 419 49.36 -9.82 7.54
N HIS A 420 50.50 -9.28 7.12
CA HIS A 420 50.83 -9.10 5.71
C HIS A 420 50.96 -10.48 5.03
N SER A 421 50.50 -10.59 3.78
CA SER A 421 51.27 -11.23 2.70
C SER A 421 50.73 -10.87 1.32
N ARG A 422 51.63 -10.38 0.48
CA ARG A 422 51.53 -10.17 -0.97
C ARG A 422 51.85 -11.47 -1.72
N ALA A 423 51.23 -11.69 -2.89
CA ALA A 423 51.85 -12.25 -4.11
C ALA A 423 50.80 -12.13 -5.25
N ARG A 424 50.96 -11.29 -6.29
CA ARG A 424 51.78 -11.33 -7.53
C ARG A 424 51.50 -12.48 -8.51
N LEU A 425 51.17 -12.03 -9.73
CA LEU A 425 51.41 -12.56 -11.09
C LEU A 425 50.58 -13.74 -11.63
N LEU A 426 49.88 -13.51 -12.76
CA LEU A 426 50.34 -13.96 -14.09
C LEU A 426 49.55 -13.33 -15.26
N LYS A 427 50.27 -13.02 -16.34
CA LYS A 427 49.85 -12.56 -17.67
C LYS A 427 49.46 -13.75 -18.56
N GLN A 428 48.55 -13.55 -19.53
CA GLN A 428 48.64 -13.89 -20.98
C GLN A 428 47.23 -13.83 -21.62
N HIS A 429 46.95 -12.90 -22.55
CA HIS A 429 47.08 -12.97 -24.03
C HIS A 429 46.07 -13.87 -24.78
N ALA A 430 45.15 -13.25 -25.54
CA ALA A 430 44.71 -13.57 -26.93
C ALA A 430 43.58 -12.59 -27.33
N ARG A 431 43.73 -11.59 -28.21
CA ARG A 431 43.79 -11.55 -29.71
C ARG A 431 42.52 -12.02 -30.46
N LEU A 432 42.00 -11.08 -31.28
CA LEU A 432 41.28 -11.21 -32.57
C LEU A 432 39.75 -11.51 -32.48
N ARG A 433 38.81 -10.88 -33.22
CA ARG A 433 38.85 -10.24 -34.56
C ARG A 433 37.82 -9.10 -34.71
N TYR A 434 38.20 -8.13 -35.55
CA TYR A 434 37.33 -7.23 -36.32
C TYR A 434 36.62 -8.01 -37.44
N GLY A 435 35.39 -7.60 -37.80
CA GLY A 435 34.71 -7.99 -39.03
C GLY A 435 33.49 -7.13 -39.33
N LYS A 436 33.68 -6.07 -40.12
CA LYS A 436 32.65 -5.25 -40.79
C LYS A 436 32.65 -5.60 -42.28
N SER A 437 31.47 -5.83 -42.86
CA SER A 437 30.98 -5.45 -44.22
C SER A 437 29.75 -6.34 -44.56
N ARG A 438 28.57 -5.76 -44.86
CA ARG A 438 28.08 -5.45 -46.24
C ARG A 438 28.33 -6.65 -47.18
N VAL A 439 27.33 -7.41 -47.60
CA VAL A 439 26.16 -7.07 -48.45
C VAL A 439 24.95 -7.89 -48.02
#